data_AF-A0A4Q0S301-F1
#
_entry.id   AF-A0A4Q0S301-F1
#
_cell.length_a   1.000
_cell.length_b   1.000
_cell.length_c   1.000
_cell.angle_alpha   90.00
_cell.angle_beta   90.00
_cell.angle_gamma   90.00
#
_symmetry.space_group_name_H-M   'P 1'
#
loop_
_entity.id
_entity.type
_entity.pdbx_description
1 polymer ?
#
loop_
_entity_poly.entity_id
_entity_poly.type
_entity_poly.pdbx_seq_one_letter_code
_entity_poly.pdbx_strand_id
1 'polypeptide(L)'
;LAEQDNAADLSRDEWLGLMLDREAAMRADRRLTNRLAAAKLRFVDACIEDVDFASRRGLDRRNTLQLAQGAWLKAHENFIITGLTGTGKTWLACAFGRQAARLDHSVLYLRMP
;
A
#
# COMPACT_ATOMS: atom_id res chain seq x y z
N LEU A 1 -25.15 25.63 4.42
CA LEU A 1 -24.12 24.81 5.10
C LEU A 1 -24.31 25.04 6.58
N ALA A 2 -25.20 24.26 7.20
CA ALA A 2 -25.43 24.35 8.62
C ALA A 2 -24.17 23.86 9.32
N GLU A 3 -23.53 24.74 10.10
CA GLU A 3 -22.56 24.36 11.10
C GLU A 3 -23.26 23.37 12.04
N GLN A 4 -22.92 22.09 11.92
CA GLN A 4 -23.28 21.11 12.92
C GLN A 4 -22.37 21.36 14.11
N ASP A 5 -22.84 22.22 15.01
CA ASP A 5 -22.24 22.47 16.31
C ASP A 5 -22.57 21.32 17.26
N ASN A 6 -22.10 20.12 16.90
CA ASN A 6 -22.24 18.90 17.70
C ASN A 6 -21.05 18.71 18.67
N ALA A 7 -20.19 19.74 18.80
CA ALA A 7 -19.05 19.74 19.70
C ALA A 7 -19.46 19.86 21.18
N ALA A 8 -20.67 20.37 21.45
CA ALA A 8 -21.19 20.57 22.80
C ALA A 8 -21.74 19.28 23.46
N ASP A 9 -21.93 18.20 22.70
CA ASP A 9 -22.53 16.95 23.17
C ASP A 9 -21.52 15.80 23.34
N LEU A 10 -20.24 16.06 23.05
CA LEU A 10 -19.17 15.08 23.27
C LEU A 10 -18.69 15.12 24.71
N SER A 11 -18.70 13.98 25.38
CA SER A 11 -17.98 13.80 26.63
C SER A 11 -16.48 14.04 26.43
N ARG A 12 -15.77 14.39 27.51
CA ARG A 12 -14.32 14.60 27.45
C ARG A 12 -13.57 13.38 26.92
N ASP A 13 -14.05 12.18 27.23
CA ASP A 13 -13.43 10.93 26.81
C ASP A 13 -13.62 10.70 25.30
N GLU A 14 -14.79 11.00 24.75
CA GLU A 14 -15.03 10.92 23.30
C GLU A 14 -14.17 11.93 22.53
N TRP A 15 -14.03 13.15 23.07
CA TRP A 15 -13.19 14.17 22.45
C TRP A 15 -11.72 13.75 22.45
N LEU A 16 -11.24 13.20 23.58
CA LEU A 16 -9.90 12.66 23.69
C LEU A 16 -9.69 11.48 22.74
N GLY A 17 -10.70 10.60 22.60
CA GLY A 17 -10.70 9.51 21.63
C GLY A 17 -10.51 10.00 20.19
N LEU A 18 -11.29 11.01 19.76
CA LEU A 18 -11.14 11.61 18.43
C LEU A 18 -9.76 12.24 18.20
N MET A 19 -9.20 12.90 19.21
CA MET A 19 -7.85 13.45 19.12
C MET A 19 -6.78 12.37 18.98
N LEU A 20 -6.92 11.29 19.75
CA LEU A 20 -6.02 10.15 19.70
C LEU A 20 -6.07 9.46 18.33
N ASP A 21 -7.27 9.23 17.80
CA ASP A 21 -7.48 8.63 16.48
C ASP A 21 -6.84 9.48 15.37
N ARG A 22 -7.01 10.80 15.45
CA ARG A 22 -6.38 11.73 14.51
C ARG A 22 -4.86 11.65 14.55
N GLU A 23 -4.26 11.68 15.73
CA GLU A 23 -2.80 11.58 15.88
C GLU A 23 -2.29 10.21 15.40
N ALA A 24 -3.01 9.13 15.70
CA ALA A 24 -2.66 7.78 15.24
C ALA A 24 -2.67 7.70 13.70
N ALA A 25 -3.70 8.25 13.05
CA ALA A 25 -3.80 8.33 11.60
C ALA A 25 -2.66 9.17 11.00
N MET A 26 -2.41 10.37 11.54
CA MET A 26 -1.32 11.24 11.08
C MET A 26 0.06 10.55 11.19
N ARG A 27 0.31 9.80 12.25
CA ARG A 27 1.55 9.02 12.40
C ARG A 27 1.63 7.88 11.39
N ALA A 28 0.53 7.18 11.13
CA ALA A 28 0.49 6.11 10.13
C ALA A 28 0.80 6.66 8.72
N ASP A 29 0.19 7.77 8.34
CA ASP A 29 0.42 8.42 7.05
C ASP A 29 1.87 8.88 6.90
N ARG A 30 2.45 9.49 7.94
CA ARG A 30 3.87 9.89 7.95
C ARG A 30 4.78 8.67 7.79
N ARG A 31 4.51 7.56 8.50
CA ARG A 31 5.29 6.31 8.37
C ARG A 31 5.24 5.78 6.94
N LEU A 32 4.03 5.70 6.35
CA LEU A 32 3.85 5.23 4.98
C LEU A 32 4.61 6.11 3.99
N THR A 33 4.45 7.43 4.10
CA THR A 33 5.11 8.42 3.22
C THR A 33 6.63 8.28 3.27
N ASN A 34 7.19 8.18 4.49
CA ASN A 34 8.62 8.02 4.69
C ASN A 34 9.14 6.70 4.10
N ARG A 35 8.40 5.59 4.28
CA ARG A 35 8.79 4.28 3.71
C ARG A 35 8.76 4.31 2.18
N LEU A 36 7.73 4.90 1.57
CA LEU A 36 7.64 5.03 0.11
C LEU A 36 8.77 5.90 -0.45
N ALA A 37 9.09 7.01 0.23
CA ALA A 37 10.20 7.87 -0.15
C ALA A 37 11.55 7.14 -0.07
N ALA A 38 11.76 6.33 0.98
CA ALA A 38 12.97 5.53 1.15
C ALA A 38 13.09 4.41 0.11
N ALA A 39 11.97 3.82 -0.31
CA ALA A 39 11.95 2.69 -1.25
C ALA A 39 12.43 3.05 -2.66
N LYS A 40 12.31 4.32 -3.08
CA LYS A 40 12.74 4.82 -4.40
C LYS A 40 12.24 3.95 -5.56
N LEU A 41 10.97 3.57 -5.50
CA LEU A 41 10.32 2.78 -6.54
C LEU A 41 10.43 3.49 -7.90
N ARG A 42 10.70 2.72 -8.98
CA ARG A 42 10.76 3.28 -10.34
C ARG A 42 9.41 3.89 -10.77
N PHE A 43 8.31 3.25 -10.41
CA PHE A 43 6.95 3.72 -10.67
C PHE A 43 6.27 3.99 -9.32
N VAL A 44 6.32 5.25 -8.87
CA VAL A 44 5.84 5.66 -7.54
C VAL A 44 4.32 5.49 -7.39
N ASP A 45 3.59 5.70 -8.48
CA ASP A 45 2.13 5.63 -8.53
C ASP A 45 1.60 4.24 -8.86
N ALA A 46 2.46 3.23 -9.03
CA ALA A 46 2.02 1.87 -9.28
C ALA A 46 1.23 1.33 -8.08
N CYS A 47 -0.03 0.97 -8.31
CA CYS A 47 -0.95 0.47 -7.29
C CYS A 47 -1.54 -0.88 -7.73
N ILE A 48 -1.92 -1.74 -6.77
CA ILE A 48 -2.51 -3.06 -7.07
C ILE A 48 -3.91 -2.89 -7.69
N GLU A 49 -4.59 -1.81 -7.32
CA GLU A 49 -5.90 -1.41 -7.81
C GLU A 49 -5.90 -1.11 -9.31
N ASP A 50 -4.77 -0.65 -9.86
CA ASP A 50 -4.61 -0.29 -11.28
C ASP A 50 -4.13 -1.47 -12.15
N VAL A 51 -4.09 -2.69 -11.59
CA VAL A 51 -3.68 -3.88 -12.35
C VAL A 51 -4.74 -4.23 -13.39
N ASP A 52 -4.37 -4.12 -14.67
CA ASP A 52 -5.21 -4.60 -15.76
C ASP A 52 -5.22 -6.14 -15.84
N PHE A 53 -6.34 -6.74 -15.43
CA PHE A 53 -6.62 -8.18 -15.50
C PHE A 53 -7.31 -8.62 -16.80
N ALA A 54 -7.80 -7.67 -17.63
CA ALA A 54 -8.41 -7.98 -18.93
C ALA A 54 -7.35 -8.23 -20.02
N SER A 55 -6.12 -7.77 -19.80
CA SER A 55 -4.99 -7.98 -20.70
C SER A 55 -4.65 -9.46 -20.95
N ARG A 56 -4.17 -9.78 -22.16
CA ARG A 56 -3.78 -11.15 -22.59
C ARG A 56 -2.59 -11.78 -21.85
N ARG A 57 -2.05 -11.14 -20.81
CA ARG A 57 -0.86 -11.62 -20.08
C ARG A 57 -1.16 -12.75 -19.08
N GLY A 58 -2.42 -13.16 -18.94
CA GLY A 58 -2.81 -14.34 -18.16
C GLY A 58 -2.66 -14.20 -16.65
N LEU A 59 -2.76 -12.97 -16.12
CA LEU A 59 -2.76 -12.76 -14.67
C LEU A 59 -4.12 -13.17 -14.09
N ASP A 60 -4.09 -14.14 -13.18
CA ASP A 60 -5.28 -14.46 -12.40
C ASP A 60 -5.54 -13.39 -11.33
N ARG A 61 -6.74 -12.81 -11.37
CA ARG A 61 -7.18 -11.76 -10.44
C ARG A 61 -7.20 -12.26 -9.01
N ARG A 62 -7.70 -13.49 -8.79
CA ARG A 62 -7.84 -14.05 -7.45
C ARG A 62 -6.47 -14.21 -6.78
N ASN A 63 -5.55 -14.88 -7.46
CA ASN A 63 -4.20 -15.10 -6.96
C ASN A 63 -3.44 -13.78 -6.73
N THR A 64 -3.58 -12.82 -7.65
CA THR A 64 -2.92 -11.51 -7.51
C THR A 64 -3.40 -10.76 -6.28
N LEU A 65 -4.71 -10.71 -6.04
CA LEU A 65 -5.27 -10.05 -4.86
C LEU A 65 -4.95 -10.80 -3.57
N GLN A 66 -4.87 -12.14 -3.60
CA GLN A 66 -4.43 -12.94 -2.46
C GLN A 66 -2.97 -12.60 -2.08
N LEU A 67 -2.07 -12.51 -3.06
CA LEU A 67 -0.69 -12.09 -2.82
C LEU A 67 -0.61 -10.66 -2.27
N ALA A 68 -1.52 -9.77 -2.70
CA ALA A 68 -1.57 -8.38 -2.24
C ALA A 68 -2.00 -8.23 -0.76
N GLN A 69 -2.58 -9.27 -0.15
CA GLN A 69 -2.84 -9.30 1.29
C GLN A 69 -1.56 -9.44 2.12
N GLY A 70 -0.45 -9.86 1.51
CA GLY A 70 0.88 -9.87 2.15
C GLY A 70 1.10 -11.00 3.16
N ALA A 71 0.32 -12.09 3.12
CA ALA A 71 0.57 -13.25 3.98
C ALA A 71 1.99 -13.80 3.82
N TRP A 72 2.51 -13.83 2.59
CA TRP A 72 3.86 -14.25 2.24
C TRP A 72 4.95 -13.35 2.84
N LEU A 73 4.68 -12.04 3.03
CA LEU A 73 5.61 -11.11 3.69
C LEU A 73 5.79 -11.48 5.16
N LYS A 74 4.69 -11.86 5.84
CA LYS A 74 4.71 -12.31 7.24
C LYS A 74 5.35 -13.69 7.39
N ALA A 75 5.18 -14.55 6.39
CA ALA A 75 5.81 -15.87 6.33
C ALA A 75 7.28 -15.84 5.90
N HIS A 76 7.83 -14.67 5.56
CA HIS A 76 9.18 -14.52 5.01
C HIS A 76 9.44 -15.36 3.75
N GLU A 77 8.43 -15.50 2.90
CA GLU A 77 8.50 -16.25 1.65
C GLU A 77 8.98 -15.39 0.48
N ASN A 78 9.55 -16.04 -0.53
CA ASN A 78 10.00 -15.37 -1.75
C ASN A 78 8.89 -15.30 -2.79
N PHE A 79 8.63 -14.11 -3.31
CA PHE A 79 7.73 -13.89 -4.44
C PHE A 79 8.53 -13.54 -5.70
N ILE A 80 8.40 -14.36 -6.74
CA ILE A 80 9.13 -14.21 -8.00
C ILE A 80 8.14 -13.89 -9.13
N ILE A 81 8.40 -12.81 -9.87
CA ILE A 81 7.60 -12.40 -11.03
C ILE A 81 8.35 -12.77 -12.31
N THR A 82 7.78 -13.67 -13.11
CA THR A 82 8.36 -14.16 -14.37
C THR A 82 7.51 -13.78 -15.58
N GLY A 83 8.10 -13.81 -16.78
CA GLY A 83 7.39 -13.56 -18.05
C GLY A 83 8.22 -12.79 -19.08
N LEU A 84 7.69 -12.67 -20.30
CA LEU A 84 8.34 -11.99 -21.42
C LEU A 84 8.69 -10.52 -21.12
N THR A 85 9.67 -9.97 -21.83
CA THR A 85 9.99 -8.53 -21.75
C THR A 85 8.79 -7.68 -22.18
N GLY A 86 8.65 -6.49 -21.60
CA GLY A 86 7.54 -5.57 -21.93
C GLY A 86 6.18 -5.90 -21.30
N THR A 87 6.00 -7.02 -20.57
CA THR A 87 4.71 -7.39 -19.96
C THR A 87 4.34 -6.67 -18.66
N GLY A 88 5.15 -5.69 -18.24
CA GLY A 88 4.89 -4.87 -17.05
C GLY A 88 5.39 -5.46 -15.72
N LYS A 89 6.28 -6.46 -15.71
CA LYS A 89 6.84 -7.05 -14.48
C LYS A 89 7.43 -6.01 -13.52
N THR A 90 8.20 -5.05 -14.03
CA THR A 90 8.80 -3.97 -13.21
C THR A 90 7.73 -3.08 -12.59
N TRP A 91 6.64 -2.82 -13.33
CA TRP A 91 5.52 -2.05 -12.81
C TRP A 91 4.78 -2.83 -11.72
N LEU A 92 4.50 -4.12 -11.94
CA LEU A 92 3.89 -5.00 -10.93
C LEU A 92 4.75 -5.10 -9.66
N ALA A 93 6.07 -5.24 -9.80
CA ALA A 93 6.98 -5.24 -8.67
C ALA A 93 6.89 -3.93 -7.85
N CYS A 94 6.74 -2.77 -8.53
CA CYS A 94 6.51 -1.50 -7.84
C CYS A 94 5.14 -1.46 -7.16
N ALA A 95 4.08 -1.96 -7.80
CA ALA A 95 2.74 -2.03 -7.21
C ALA A 95 2.71 -2.90 -5.94
N PHE A 96 3.34 -4.08 -5.98
CA PHE A 96 3.50 -4.92 -4.80
C PHE A 96 4.40 -4.29 -3.74
N GLY A 97 5.47 -3.59 -4.14
CA GLY A 97 6.31 -2.83 -3.21
C GLY A 97 5.52 -1.73 -2.49
N ARG A 98 4.71 -0.95 -3.21
CA ARG A 98 3.83 0.06 -2.61
C ARG A 98 2.82 -0.57 -1.66
N GLN A 99 2.24 -1.71 -2.04
CA GLN A 99 1.31 -2.45 -1.20
C GLN A 99 1.98 -3.00 0.07
N ALA A 100 3.20 -3.51 -0.02
CA ALA A 100 3.98 -3.95 1.14
C ALA A 100 4.23 -2.78 2.12
N ALA A 101 4.53 -1.59 1.61
CA ALA A 101 4.68 -0.39 2.44
C ALA A 101 3.37 0.00 3.14
N ARG A 102 2.21 -0.15 2.48
CA ARG A 102 0.87 0.05 3.08
C ARG A 102 0.56 -0.97 4.18
N LEU A 103 1.13 -2.16 4.08
CA LEU A 103 1.09 -3.21 5.11
C LEU A 103 2.14 -3.04 6.21
N ASP A 104 2.73 -1.84 6.33
CA ASP A 104 3.74 -1.47 7.34
C ASP A 104 5.11 -2.16 7.17
N HIS A 105 5.44 -2.69 5.99
CA HIS A 105 6.76 -3.26 5.71
C HIS A 105 7.72 -2.24 5.08
N SER A 106 9.00 -2.29 5.48
CA SER A 106 10.07 -1.53 4.82
C SER A 106 10.38 -2.14 3.44
N VAL A 107 10.61 -1.29 2.44
CA VAL A 107 10.79 -1.72 1.04
C VAL A 107 12.07 -1.12 0.48
N LEU A 108 12.81 -1.92 -0.29
CA LEU A 108 13.99 -1.50 -1.02
C LEU A 108 13.85 -1.95 -2.47
N TYR A 109 13.92 -1.01 -3.41
CA TYR A 109 13.95 -1.31 -4.84
C TYR A 109 15.37 -1.22 -5.37
N LEU A 110 15.85 -2.31 -5.96
CA LEU A 110 17.16 -2.42 -6.58
C LEU A 110 16.99 -2.74 -8.07
N ARG A 111 17.70 -2.00 -8.91
CA ARG A 111 17.88 -2.34 -10.33
C ARG A 111 19.27 -2.92 -10.50
N MET A 112 19.34 -4.18 -10.89
CA MET A 112 20.63 -4.79 -11.24
C MET A 112 21.11 -4.21 -12.58
N PRO A 113 22.41 -3.84 -12.68
CA PRO A 113 23.02 -3.39 -13.93
C PRO A 113 23.08 -4.48 -14.99
#